data_AF-G0APF0-F1
#
_entry.id   AF-G0APF0-F1
#
_cell.length_a   1.000
_cell.length_b   1.000
_cell.length_c   1.000
_cell.angle_alpha   90.00
_cell.angle_beta   90.00
_cell.angle_gamma   90.00
#
_symmetry.space_group_name_H-M   'P 1'
#
loop_
_entity.id
_entity.type
_entity.pdbx_description
1 polymer ?
#
loop_
_entity_poly.entity_id
_entity_poly.type
_entity_poly.pdbx_seq_one_letter_code
_entity_poly.pdbx_strand_id
1 'polypeptide(L)'
;MIFKNRKEEYIFLFKKGLKDLDIAQILGVSESFVAKARNKYFKSDDYVCKKNSIFSNQAGESIAKEPFNEDNFNNLILLATKKACELENAKNETEKLFYEMARSFIDSHNKYKNLSLAAIKKDALILDLKISKLQSEISGNKKRDLKEQENLERELSCKIKEREEIEKKLITICMREDFDALVKLKSVLSSKNLKLE
;
A
#
# COMPACT_ATOMS: atom_id res chain seq x y z
N MET A 1 25.91 2.84 -6.60
CA MET A 1 27.10 2.07 -6.19
C MET A 1 27.87 1.74 -7.46
N ILE A 2 29.17 2.06 -7.54
CA ILE A 2 29.99 1.78 -8.74
C ILE A 2 30.90 0.60 -8.38
N PHE A 3 30.66 -0.56 -8.98
CA PHE A 3 31.48 -1.75 -8.76
C PHE A 3 32.75 -1.67 -9.62
N LYS A 4 33.90 -2.01 -9.03
CA LYS A 4 35.20 -1.96 -9.74
C LYS A 4 35.41 -3.14 -10.68
N ASN A 5 34.67 -4.24 -10.48
CA ASN A 5 34.72 -5.43 -11.33
C ASN A 5 33.37 -6.17 -11.32
N ARG A 6 32.98 -6.75 -12.45
CA ARG A 6 31.80 -7.62 -12.59
C ARG A 6 31.77 -8.77 -11.58
N LYS A 7 32.93 -9.31 -11.15
CA LYS A 7 32.96 -10.36 -10.12
C LYS A 7 32.34 -9.90 -8.80
N GLU A 8 32.64 -8.67 -8.36
CA GLU A 8 32.12 -8.12 -7.10
C GLU A 8 30.62 -7.86 -7.19
N GLU A 9 30.16 -7.41 -8.36
CA GLU A 9 28.76 -7.19 -8.67
C GLU A 9 27.95 -8.49 -8.63
N TYR A 10 28.45 -9.58 -9.23
CA TYR A 10 27.84 -10.91 -9.10
C TYR A 10 27.77 -11.38 -7.64
N ILE A 11 28.87 -11.27 -6.88
CA ILE A 11 28.90 -11.70 -5.46
C ILE A 11 27.91 -10.89 -4.63
N PHE A 12 27.81 -9.57 -4.85
CA PHE A 12 26.86 -8.72 -4.16
C PHE A 12 25.41 -9.15 -4.43
N LEU A 13 25.05 -9.39 -5.71
CA LEU A 13 23.71 -9.81 -6.09
C LEU A 13 23.37 -11.23 -5.58
N PHE A 14 24.33 -12.15 -5.59
CA PHE A 14 24.15 -13.48 -4.98
C PHE A 14 23.89 -13.40 -3.47
N LYS A 15 24.61 -12.53 -2.75
CA LYS A 15 24.40 -12.30 -1.31
C LYS A 15 23.06 -11.65 -0.98
N LYS A 16 22.44 -10.95 -1.94
CA LYS A 16 21.08 -10.41 -1.80
C LYS A 16 19.96 -11.44 -2.02
N GLY A 17 20.30 -12.69 -2.33
CA GLY A 17 19.33 -13.78 -2.45
C GLY A 17 18.47 -13.73 -3.71
N LEU A 18 18.87 -12.94 -4.71
CA LEU A 18 18.16 -12.84 -5.98
C LEU A 18 18.30 -14.14 -6.78
N LYS A 19 17.25 -14.46 -7.56
CA LYS A 19 17.25 -15.63 -8.46
C LYS A 19 18.11 -15.36 -9.68
N ASP A 20 18.64 -16.42 -10.27
CA ASP A 20 19.57 -16.30 -11.42
C ASP A 20 18.93 -15.58 -12.61
N LEU A 21 17.63 -15.76 -12.85
CA LEU A 21 16.86 -15.03 -13.86
C LEU A 21 16.81 -13.52 -13.59
N ASP A 22 16.58 -13.11 -12.34
CA ASP A 22 16.49 -11.69 -11.96
C ASP A 22 17.88 -11.03 -12.08
N ILE A 23 18.93 -11.72 -11.65
CA ILE A 23 20.33 -11.28 -11.81
C ILE A 23 20.71 -11.18 -13.28
N ALA A 24 20.26 -12.13 -14.11
CA ALA A 24 20.49 -12.13 -15.56
C ALA A 24 19.87 -10.90 -16.23
N GLN A 25 18.66 -10.52 -15.83
CA GLN A 25 17.99 -9.31 -16.31
C GLN A 25 18.71 -8.04 -15.86
N ILE A 26 19.14 -7.97 -14.59
CA ILE A 26 19.86 -6.81 -14.03
C ILE A 26 21.21 -6.61 -14.74
N LEU A 27 21.91 -7.69 -15.06
CA LEU A 27 23.26 -7.64 -15.65
C LEU A 27 23.28 -7.76 -17.18
N GLY A 28 22.12 -7.94 -17.82
CA GLY A 28 22.00 -8.09 -19.28
C GLY A 28 22.73 -9.32 -19.83
N VAL A 29 22.69 -10.44 -19.09
CA VAL A 29 23.33 -11.70 -19.48
C VAL A 29 22.33 -12.86 -19.51
N SER A 30 22.71 -14.03 -20.01
CA SER A 30 21.85 -15.21 -19.93
C SER A 30 21.87 -15.85 -18.54
N GLU A 31 20.75 -16.42 -18.12
CA GLU A 31 20.62 -17.13 -16.84
C GLU A 31 21.66 -18.26 -16.69
N SER A 32 21.96 -18.98 -17.78
CA SER A 32 23.00 -20.01 -17.79
C SER A 32 24.41 -19.47 -17.53
N PHE A 33 24.67 -18.20 -17.89
CA PHE A 33 25.93 -17.52 -17.59
C PHE A 33 26.01 -17.14 -16.11
N VAL A 34 24.88 -16.69 -15.52
CA VAL A 34 24.77 -16.41 -14.09
C VAL A 34 24.97 -17.68 -13.27
N ALA A 35 24.36 -18.80 -13.65
CA ALA A 35 24.54 -20.08 -12.97
C ALA A 35 26.01 -20.57 -13.01
N LYS A 36 26.70 -20.40 -14.14
CA LYS A 36 28.14 -20.66 -14.25
C LYS A 36 28.96 -19.72 -13.36
N ALA A 37 28.59 -18.43 -13.29
CA ALA A 37 29.24 -17.45 -12.43
C ALA A 37 29.03 -17.78 -10.94
N ARG A 38 27.83 -18.24 -10.56
CA ARG A 38 27.49 -18.73 -9.22
C ARG A 38 28.40 -19.91 -8.86
N ASN A 39 28.46 -20.95 -9.69
CA ASN A 39 29.34 -22.09 -9.44
C ASN A 39 30.84 -21.77 -9.46
N LYS A 40 31.25 -20.66 -10.10
CA LYS A 40 32.66 -20.25 -10.22
C LYS A 40 33.12 -19.33 -9.08
N TYR A 41 32.26 -18.41 -8.67
CA TYR A 41 32.59 -17.35 -7.70
C TYR A 41 31.90 -17.54 -6.35
N PHE A 42 30.87 -18.37 -6.31
CA PHE A 42 30.01 -18.66 -5.18
C PHE A 42 30.01 -20.19 -4.96
N LYS A 43 31.20 -20.75 -4.68
CA LYS A 43 31.34 -22.17 -4.35
C LYS A 43 30.98 -22.42 -2.89
N SER A 44 30.34 -23.56 -2.70
CA SER A 44 29.82 -24.16 -1.47
C SER A 44 30.84 -24.21 -0.33
N ASP A 45 30.73 -23.27 0.59
CA ASP A 45 30.82 -23.53 2.04
C ASP A 45 29.81 -22.68 2.84
N ASP A 46 29.07 -21.77 2.20
CA ASP A 46 28.06 -20.95 2.86
C ASP A 46 26.63 -21.37 2.46
N TYR A 47 26.03 -22.16 3.37
CA TYR A 47 24.59 -22.33 3.62
C TYR A 47 23.73 -23.11 2.62
N VAL A 48 23.87 -24.44 2.68
CA VAL A 48 22.71 -25.32 2.49
C VAL A 48 21.90 -25.33 3.78
N CYS A 49 20.79 -24.58 3.80
CA CYS A 49 19.76 -24.69 4.83
C CYS A 49 19.04 -26.05 4.67
N LYS A 50 19.65 -27.14 5.15
CA LYS A 50 18.94 -28.39 5.39
C LYS A 50 18.25 -28.25 6.74
N LYS A 51 16.92 -28.14 6.69
CA LYS A 51 16.02 -28.47 7.81
C LYS A 51 16.43 -29.84 8.34
N ASN A 52 17.09 -29.90 9.49
CA ASN A 52 17.13 -31.11 10.30
C ASN A 52 16.71 -30.75 11.73
N SER A 53 15.91 -31.68 12.25
CA SER A 53 15.20 -31.69 13.52
C SER A 53 16.11 -31.58 14.74
N ILE A 54 15.61 -30.83 15.73
CA ILE A 54 15.60 -31.09 17.18
C ILE A 54 16.65 -32.10 17.68
N PHE A 55 17.53 -31.67 18.59
CA PHE A 55 17.74 -32.38 19.86
C PHE A 55 18.12 -31.41 20.98
N SER A 56 17.47 -31.62 22.11
CA SER A 56 17.59 -30.92 23.38
C SER A 56 18.63 -31.58 24.28
N ASN A 57 19.20 -30.79 25.21
CA ASN A 57 19.44 -31.09 26.64
C ASN A 57 20.85 -30.65 27.12
N GLN A 58 20.82 -29.63 27.99
CA GLN A 58 21.35 -29.65 29.37
C GLN A 58 22.76 -30.20 29.63
N ALA A 59 23.65 -29.34 30.14
CA ALA A 59 24.44 -29.57 31.37
C ALA A 59 25.31 -28.33 31.66
N GLY A 60 25.31 -27.88 32.91
CA GLY A 60 26.24 -26.86 33.39
C GLY A 60 27.61 -27.47 33.63
N GLU A 61 28.66 -26.78 33.22
CA GLU A 61 30.03 -27.05 33.67
C GLU A 61 30.90 -25.80 33.53
N SER A 62 31.63 -25.52 34.61
CA SER A 62 32.87 -24.75 34.76
C SER A 62 33.15 -23.59 33.78
N ILE A 63 33.27 -22.36 34.31
CA ILE A 63 33.80 -21.19 33.58
C ILE A 63 35.32 -21.37 33.41
N ALA A 64 35.73 -22.28 32.53
CA ALA A 64 37.02 -22.21 31.88
C ALA A 64 36.92 -21.13 30.79
N LYS A 65 37.86 -20.19 30.75
CA LYS A 65 37.98 -19.25 29.62
C LYS A 65 38.39 -20.05 28.38
N GLU A 66 37.39 -20.55 27.66
CA GLU A 66 37.57 -21.15 26.35
C GLU A 66 38.20 -20.08 25.43
N PRO A 67 39.33 -20.36 24.75
CA PRO A 67 39.92 -19.42 23.82
C PRO A 67 38.91 -19.17 22.71
N PHE A 68 38.66 -17.90 22.40
CA PHE A 68 37.76 -17.48 21.34
C PHE A 68 38.32 -17.97 20.00
N ASN A 69 37.90 -19.15 19.55
CA ASN A 69 38.37 -19.72 18.28
C ASN A 69 37.53 -19.16 17.12
N GLU A 70 38.10 -19.22 15.91
CA GLU A 70 37.50 -18.67 14.69
C GLU A 70 36.14 -19.31 14.38
N ASP A 71 35.96 -20.60 14.70
CA ASP A 71 34.70 -21.33 14.51
C ASP A 71 33.56 -20.82 15.42
N ASN A 72 33.85 -20.49 16.68
CA ASN A 72 32.90 -19.91 17.62
C ASN A 72 32.48 -18.50 17.19
N PHE A 73 33.41 -17.71 16.65
CA PHE A 73 33.11 -16.39 16.10
C PHE A 73 32.27 -16.48 14.82
N ASN A 74 32.62 -17.38 13.90
CA ASN A 74 31.88 -17.60 12.67
C ASN A 74 30.43 -18.07 12.94
N ASN A 75 30.24 -18.93 13.94
CA ASN A 75 28.91 -19.36 14.39
C ASN A 75 28.09 -18.20 14.98
N LEU A 76 28.72 -17.30 15.73
CA LEU A 76 28.06 -16.09 16.24
C LEU A 76 27.66 -15.14 15.11
N ILE A 77 28.55 -14.92 14.13
CA ILE A 77 28.25 -14.11 12.93
C ILE A 77 27.07 -14.71 12.17
N LEU A 78 27.06 -16.02 11.96
CA LEU A 78 25.96 -16.71 11.32
C LEU A 78 24.65 -16.47 12.08
N LEU A 79 24.64 -16.71 13.39
CA LEU A 79 23.44 -16.55 14.20
C LEU A 79 22.92 -15.11 14.15
N ALA A 80 23.82 -14.14 14.29
CA ALA A 80 23.50 -12.72 14.19
C ALA A 80 22.93 -12.36 12.80
N THR A 81 23.54 -12.88 11.73
CA THR A 81 23.08 -12.66 10.35
C THR A 81 21.70 -13.26 10.13
N LYS A 82 21.48 -14.50 10.61
CA LYS A 82 20.17 -15.15 10.53
C LYS A 82 19.11 -14.36 11.28
N LYS A 83 19.41 -13.88 12.49
CA LYS A 83 18.49 -13.06 13.28
C LYS A 83 18.22 -11.70 12.63
N ALA A 84 19.21 -11.09 12.00
CA ALA A 84 19.03 -9.87 11.21
C ALA A 84 18.10 -10.10 10.02
N CYS A 85 18.26 -11.20 9.29
CA CYS A 85 17.35 -11.56 8.20
C CYS A 85 15.92 -11.85 8.68
N GLU A 86 15.76 -12.57 9.79
CA GLU A 86 14.44 -12.81 10.42
C GLU A 86 13.76 -11.49 10.82
N LEU A 87 14.52 -10.55 11.38
CA LEU A 87 14.02 -9.23 11.76
C LEU A 87 13.60 -8.40 10.54
N GLU A 88 14.39 -8.37 9.48
CA GLU A 88 14.06 -7.65 8.25
C GLU A 88 12.79 -8.22 7.60
N ASN A 89 12.63 -9.55 7.57
CA ASN A 89 11.42 -10.18 7.08
C ASN A 89 10.19 -9.85 7.93
N ALA A 90 10.32 -9.89 9.26
CA ALA A 90 9.24 -9.53 10.17
C ALA A 90 8.82 -8.06 10.00
N LYS A 91 9.79 -7.16 9.79
CA LYS A 91 9.54 -5.76 9.48
C LYS A 91 8.75 -5.60 8.17
N ASN A 92 9.18 -6.28 7.10
CA ASN A 92 8.51 -6.22 5.80
C ASN A 92 7.06 -6.75 5.86
N GLU A 93 6.83 -7.86 6.55
CA GLU A 93 5.48 -8.40 6.73
C GLU A 93 4.60 -7.47 7.59
N THR A 94 5.17 -6.82 8.61
CA THR A 94 4.45 -5.84 9.43
C THR A 94 4.03 -4.63 8.59
N GLU A 95 4.93 -4.11 7.76
CA GLU A 95 4.64 -2.99 6.86
C GLU A 95 3.55 -3.36 5.84
N LYS A 96 3.63 -4.56 5.26
CA LYS A 96 2.60 -5.07 4.36
C LYS A 96 1.23 -5.16 5.03
N LEU A 97 1.15 -5.76 6.22
CA LEU A 97 -0.09 -5.88 6.99
C LEU A 97 -0.66 -4.51 7.36
N PHE A 98 0.20 -3.54 7.68
CA PHE A 98 -0.22 -2.17 7.94
C PHE A 98 -0.91 -1.55 6.72
N TYR A 99 -0.31 -1.65 5.52
CA TYR A 99 -0.93 -1.11 4.30
C TYR A 99 -2.20 -1.85 3.89
N GLU A 100 -2.26 -3.18 4.07
CA GLU A 100 -3.49 -3.95 3.83
C GLU A 100 -4.63 -3.49 4.75
N MET A 101 -4.32 -3.25 6.03
CA MET A 101 -5.28 -2.72 7.00
C MET A 101 -5.74 -1.31 6.63
N ALA A 102 -4.80 -0.41 6.30
CA ALA A 102 -5.11 0.96 5.90
C ALA A 102 -6.01 0.99 4.65
N ARG A 103 -5.71 0.17 3.65
CA ARG A 103 -6.53 0.03 2.44
C ARG A 103 -7.94 -0.48 2.76
N SER A 104 -8.04 -1.54 3.56
CA SER A 104 -9.34 -2.10 3.98
C SER A 104 -10.20 -1.08 4.73
N PHE A 105 -9.57 -0.26 5.59
CA PHE A 105 -10.25 0.84 6.27
C PHE A 105 -10.76 1.89 5.29
N ILE A 106 -9.91 2.37 4.37
CA ILE A 106 -10.29 3.37 3.35
C ILE A 106 -11.44 2.85 2.49
N ASP A 107 -11.37 1.59 2.03
CA ASP A 107 -12.41 0.99 1.20
C ASP A 107 -13.74 0.87 1.96
N SER A 108 -13.69 0.44 3.23
CA SER A 108 -14.87 0.33 4.08
C SER A 108 -15.50 1.69 4.37
N HIS A 109 -14.68 2.70 4.69
CA HIS A 109 -15.14 4.07 4.91
C HIS A 109 -15.78 4.66 3.66
N ASN A 110 -15.16 4.48 2.49
CA ASN A 110 -15.71 4.94 1.23
C ASN A 110 -17.06 4.28 0.90
N LYS A 111 -17.23 2.98 1.18
CA LYS A 111 -18.52 2.30 1.04
C LYS A 111 -19.59 2.92 1.94
N TYR A 112 -19.26 3.11 3.22
CA TYR A 112 -20.16 3.74 4.18
C TYR A 112 -20.53 5.18 3.77
N LYS A 113 -19.54 6.00 3.40
CA LYS A 113 -19.75 7.35 2.90
C LYS A 113 -20.66 7.38 1.67
N ASN A 114 -20.49 6.44 0.74
CA ASN A 114 -21.37 6.33 -0.43
C ASN A 114 -22.81 5.99 -0.07
N LEU A 115 -23.04 5.17 0.96
CA LEU A 115 -24.39 4.90 1.47
C LEU A 115 -25.02 6.13 2.12
N SER A 116 -24.26 6.86 2.96
CA SER A 116 -24.72 8.11 3.58
C SER A 116 -25.11 9.16 2.51
N LEU A 117 -24.35 9.22 1.42
CA LEU A 117 -24.58 10.17 0.32
C LEU A 117 -25.61 9.69 -0.71
N ALA A 118 -26.15 8.47 -0.61
CA ALA A 118 -26.95 7.87 -1.69
C ALA A 118 -28.22 8.67 -2.01
N ALA A 119 -28.94 9.12 -0.97
CA ALA A 119 -30.18 9.88 -1.14
C ALA A 119 -29.92 11.24 -1.83
N ILE A 120 -28.96 12.01 -1.34
CA ILE A 120 -28.64 13.33 -1.88
C ILE A 120 -28.04 13.25 -3.29
N LYS A 121 -27.27 12.19 -3.61
CA LYS A 121 -26.80 11.92 -4.97
C LYS A 121 -27.96 11.64 -5.92
N LYS A 122 -28.98 10.90 -5.46
CA LYS A 122 -30.19 10.65 -6.24
C LYS A 122 -30.96 11.94 -6.51
N ASP A 123 -31.10 12.81 -5.51
CA ASP A 123 -31.75 14.12 -5.68
C ASP A 123 -31.00 15.01 -6.67
N ALA A 124 -29.67 15.02 -6.60
CA ALA A 124 -28.81 15.72 -7.57
C ALA A 124 -29.05 15.20 -9.00
N LEU A 125 -29.05 13.88 -9.21
CA LEU A 125 -29.30 13.28 -10.52
C LEU A 125 -30.69 13.61 -11.08
N ILE A 126 -31.72 13.55 -10.23
CA ILE A 126 -33.09 13.93 -10.64
C ILE A 126 -33.12 15.39 -11.08
N LEU A 127 -32.41 16.27 -10.37
CA LEU A 127 -32.35 17.68 -10.68
C LEU A 127 -31.57 17.95 -11.98
N ASP A 128 -30.45 17.26 -12.18
CA ASP A 128 -29.65 17.32 -13.41
C ASP A 128 -30.50 16.91 -14.63
N LEU A 129 -31.30 15.84 -14.52
CA LEU A 129 -32.24 15.44 -15.57
C LEU A 129 -33.30 16.51 -15.87
N LYS A 130 -33.83 17.20 -14.85
CA LYS A 130 -34.78 18.30 -15.03
C LYS A 130 -34.14 19.49 -15.74
N ILE A 131 -32.91 19.83 -15.35
CA ILE A 131 -32.10 20.90 -15.98
C ILE A 131 -31.87 20.56 -17.46
N SER A 132 -31.42 19.35 -17.77
CA SER A 132 -31.18 18.93 -19.16
C SER A 132 -32.46 18.96 -20.00
N LYS A 133 -33.60 18.56 -19.43
CA LYS A 133 -34.90 18.63 -20.10
C LYS A 133 -35.29 20.07 -20.41
N LEU A 134 -35.19 20.99 -19.44
CA LEU A 134 -35.48 22.41 -19.63
C LEU A 134 -34.55 23.05 -20.67
N GLN A 135 -33.25 22.73 -20.65
CA GLN A 135 -32.29 23.20 -21.65
C GLN A 135 -32.65 22.72 -23.07
N SER A 136 -33.04 21.45 -23.19
CA SER A 136 -33.50 20.87 -24.46
C SER A 136 -34.79 21.54 -24.96
N GLU A 137 -35.72 21.81 -24.04
CA GLU A 137 -36.96 22.48 -24.35
C GLU A 137 -36.72 23.92 -24.81
N ILE A 138 -35.84 24.68 -24.14
CA ILE A 138 -35.46 26.06 -24.52
C ILE A 138 -34.79 26.08 -25.89
N SER A 139 -33.87 25.15 -26.17
CA SER A 139 -33.14 25.11 -27.44
C SER A 139 -33.98 24.60 -28.62
N GLY A 140 -34.95 23.71 -28.38
CA GLY A 140 -35.72 23.04 -29.44
C GLY A 140 -36.88 23.83 -30.03
N ASN A 141 -37.44 24.81 -29.30
CA ASN A 141 -38.69 25.49 -29.70
C ASN A 141 -38.42 26.94 -30.15
N LYS A 142 -38.29 27.15 -31.47
CA LYS A 142 -37.97 28.44 -32.11
C LYS A 142 -39.17 29.39 -32.30
N LYS A 143 -40.40 28.95 -32.01
CA LYS A 143 -41.66 29.73 -32.19
C LYS A 143 -42.40 29.92 -30.87
N ARG A 144 -41.70 30.25 -29.78
CA ARG A 144 -42.34 30.59 -28.50
C ARG A 144 -42.53 32.09 -28.35
N ASP A 145 -43.59 32.45 -27.65
CA ASP A 145 -43.78 33.81 -27.19
C ASP A 145 -42.69 34.17 -26.17
N LEU A 146 -42.22 35.42 -26.22
CA LEU A 146 -41.17 35.94 -25.34
C LEU A 146 -41.44 35.64 -23.86
N LYS A 147 -42.71 35.74 -23.44
CA LYS A 147 -43.12 35.52 -22.05
C LYS A 147 -43.00 34.06 -21.61
N GLU A 148 -43.24 33.10 -22.52
CA GLU A 148 -43.05 31.68 -22.22
C GLU A 148 -41.57 31.33 -22.14
N GLN A 149 -40.75 31.92 -23.01
CA GLN A 149 -39.30 31.75 -22.99
C GLN A 149 -38.68 32.30 -21.70
N GLU A 150 -39.06 33.52 -21.28
CA GLU A 150 -38.60 34.11 -20.02
C GLU A 150 -38.99 33.27 -18.79
N ASN A 151 -40.17 32.65 -18.80
CA ASN A 151 -40.60 31.76 -17.71
C ASN A 151 -39.72 30.51 -17.62
N LEU A 152 -39.42 29.87 -18.75
CA LEU A 152 -38.56 28.69 -18.79
C LEU A 152 -37.11 29.00 -18.40
N GLU A 153 -36.60 30.15 -18.85
CA GLU A 153 -35.26 30.62 -18.45
C GLU A 153 -35.18 30.91 -16.95
N ARG A 154 -36.24 31.49 -16.36
CA ARG A 154 -36.35 31.70 -14.91
C ARG A 154 -36.42 30.38 -14.15
N GLU A 155 -37.19 29.41 -14.62
CA GLU A 155 -37.28 28.08 -14.03
C GLU A 155 -35.92 27.36 -14.08
N LEU A 156 -35.24 27.41 -15.23
CA LEU A 156 -33.90 26.86 -15.40
C LEU A 156 -32.91 27.48 -14.41
N SER A 157 -32.91 28.81 -14.28
CA SER A 157 -32.06 29.52 -13.31
C SER A 157 -32.34 29.09 -11.88
N CYS A 158 -33.62 28.91 -11.50
CA CYS A 158 -34.01 28.43 -10.18
C CYS A 158 -33.48 27.01 -9.93
N LYS A 159 -33.64 26.10 -10.89
CA LYS A 159 -33.17 24.70 -10.80
C LYS A 159 -31.64 24.60 -10.72
N ILE A 160 -30.92 25.46 -11.45
CA ILE A 160 -29.44 25.56 -11.34
C ILE A 160 -29.03 25.98 -9.93
N LYS A 161 -29.69 26.99 -9.34
CA LYS A 161 -29.42 27.41 -7.95
C LYS A 161 -29.70 26.29 -6.95
N GLU A 162 -30.82 25.58 -7.08
CA GLU A 162 -31.13 24.40 -6.26
C GLU A 162 -30.00 23.35 -6.37
N ARG A 163 -29.41 23.17 -7.56
CA ARG A 163 -28.32 22.20 -7.78
C ARG A 163 -27.03 22.62 -7.09
N GLU A 164 -26.70 23.91 -7.12
CA GLU A 164 -25.57 24.48 -6.39
C GLU A 164 -25.74 24.31 -4.88
N GLU A 165 -26.95 24.46 -4.34
CA GLU A 165 -27.24 24.22 -2.92
C GLU A 165 -27.05 22.74 -2.54
N ILE A 166 -27.51 21.82 -3.39
CA ILE A 166 -27.26 20.38 -3.20
C ILE A 166 -25.75 20.09 -3.22
N GLU A 167 -24.97 20.76 -4.06
CA GLU A 167 -23.52 20.60 -4.10
C GLU A 167 -22.85 21.02 -2.80
N LYS A 168 -23.24 22.18 -2.27
CA LYS A 168 -22.74 22.67 -0.97
C LYS A 168 -23.07 21.68 0.15
N LYS A 169 -24.29 21.13 0.15
CA LYS A 169 -24.71 20.09 1.10
C LYS A 169 -23.90 18.81 0.94
N LEU A 170 -23.65 18.35 -0.30
CA LEU A 170 -22.80 17.19 -0.59
C LEU A 170 -21.40 17.35 -0.01
N ILE A 171 -20.75 18.50 -0.26
CA ILE A 171 -19.41 18.79 0.26
C ILE A 171 -19.42 18.78 1.80
N THR A 172 -20.43 19.41 2.40
CA THR A 172 -20.57 19.47 3.87
C THR A 172 -20.72 18.09 4.49
N ILE A 173 -21.55 17.21 3.89
CA ILE A 173 -21.73 15.84 4.38
C ILE A 173 -20.43 15.05 4.20
N CYS A 174 -19.77 15.14 3.04
CA CYS A 174 -18.48 14.47 2.81
C CYS A 174 -17.44 14.84 3.88
N MET A 175 -17.26 16.14 4.14
CA MET A 175 -16.31 16.62 5.15
C MET A 175 -16.66 16.14 6.55
N ARG A 176 -17.95 16.13 6.91
CA ARG A 176 -18.43 15.65 8.21
C ARG A 176 -18.13 14.17 8.41
N GLU A 177 -18.46 13.33 7.42
CA GLU A 177 -18.23 11.89 7.50
C GLU A 177 -16.73 11.56 7.59
N ASP A 178 -15.89 12.28 6.84
CA ASP A 178 -14.43 12.11 6.91
C ASP A 178 -13.89 12.55 8.28
N PHE A 179 -14.38 13.67 8.83
CA PHE A 179 -14.01 14.14 10.16
C PHE A 179 -14.43 13.16 11.27
N ASP A 180 -15.68 12.71 11.26
CA ASP A 180 -16.21 11.80 12.28
C ASP A 180 -15.48 10.45 12.27
N ALA A 181 -15.11 9.96 11.09
CA ALA A 181 -14.29 8.76 10.95
C ALA A 181 -12.89 8.94 11.57
N LEU A 182 -12.24 10.07 11.32
CA LEU A 182 -10.92 10.37 11.89
C LEU A 182 -10.97 10.52 13.43
N VAL A 183 -12.02 11.16 13.96
CA VAL A 183 -12.22 11.29 15.42
C VAL A 183 -12.41 9.92 16.06
N LYS A 184 -13.24 9.06 15.46
CA LYS A 184 -13.44 7.68 15.95
C LYS A 184 -12.15 6.87 15.87
N LEU A 185 -11.41 6.96 14.77
CA LEU A 185 -10.12 6.27 14.61
C LEU A 185 -9.13 6.71 15.68
N LYS A 186 -9.00 8.03 15.90
CA LYS A 186 -8.16 8.59 16.97
C LYS A 186 -8.55 8.07 18.34
N SER A 187 -9.86 7.98 18.64
CA SER A 187 -10.36 7.43 19.90
C SER A 187 -9.98 5.95 20.07
N VAL A 188 -10.13 5.14 19.03
CA VAL A 188 -9.75 3.72 19.05
C VAL A 188 -8.25 3.57 19.29
N LEU A 189 -7.40 4.32 18.58
CA LEU A 189 -5.95 4.27 18.74
C LEU A 189 -5.51 4.71 20.15
N SER A 190 -6.10 5.79 20.65
CA SER A 190 -5.84 6.29 22.00
C SER A 190 -6.21 5.25 23.06
N SER A 191 -7.34 4.54 22.89
CA SER A 191 -7.76 3.45 23.80
C SER A 191 -6.79 2.26 23.83
N LYS A 192 -5.92 2.15 22.83
CA LYS A 192 -4.90 1.10 22.69
C LYS A 192 -3.49 1.58 23.01
N ASN A 193 -3.34 2.81 23.53
CA ASN A 193 -2.05 3.48 23.74
C ASN A 193 -1.18 3.57 22.48
N LEU A 194 -1.80 3.55 21.29
CA LEU A 194 -1.12 3.74 20.02
C LEU A 194 -1.14 5.23 19.69
N LYS A 195 0.03 5.83 19.51
CA LYS A 195 0.16 7.22 19.04
C LYS A 195 0.33 7.23 17.52
N LEU A 196 -0.44 8.09 16.85
CA LEU A 196 -0.09 8.58 15.52
C LEU A 196 0.90 9.72 15.76
N GLU A 197 2.20 9.44 15.58
CA GLU A 197 3.23 10.48 15.49
C GLU A 197 3.32 11.00 14.05
#